data_AF-N1WUJ6-F1
#
_entry.id   AF-N1WUJ6-F1
#
_cell.length_a   1.000
_cell.length_b   1.000
_cell.length_c   1.000
_cell.angle_alpha   90.00
_cell.angle_beta   90.00
_cell.angle_gamma   90.00
#
_symmetry.space_group_name_H-M   'P 1'
#
loop_
_entity.id
_entity.type
_entity.pdbx_description
1 polymer ?
#
loop_
_entity_poly.entity_id
_entity_poly.type
_entity_poly.pdbx_seq_one_letter_code
_entity_poly.pdbx_strand_id
1 'polypeptide(L)'
;MKHHLTYQDKTSNKFWQAECFGNTLVITEGQVGLNRKIEIKTFSHEKETSAEVETLWNEKLKEGYKKPSGLSESEEDELFRRIKKESDFHNRVEIAESGLSEISDKNRKKLLKQLIEDCDCVLMGLGTADGDEYDGEDEFYPEMIQEETGLSPVEARNVYNLKFSEYKSQLKSS
;
A
#
# COMPACT_ATOMS: atom_id res chain seq x y z
N MET A 1 5.25 -8.43 7.30
CA MET A 1 3.98 -9.23 7.26
C MET A 1 2.89 -8.39 6.63
N LYS A 2 2.03 -8.95 5.76
CA LYS A 2 0.95 -8.21 5.09
C LYS A 2 -0.38 -8.96 5.19
N HIS A 3 -1.44 -8.21 5.46
CA HIS A 3 -2.81 -8.66 5.56
C HIS A 3 -3.69 -7.82 4.63
N HIS A 4 -4.53 -8.45 3.83
CA HIS A 4 -5.50 -7.76 2.96
C HIS A 4 -6.88 -8.40 3.12
N LEU A 5 -7.88 -7.55 3.21
CA LEU A 5 -9.28 -7.88 3.40
C LEU A 5 -10.15 -7.01 2.50
N THR A 6 -11.19 -7.60 1.92
CA THR A 6 -12.17 -6.86 1.12
C THR A 6 -13.56 -6.98 1.74
N TYR A 7 -14.34 -5.91 1.60
CA TYR A 7 -15.74 -5.87 1.95
C TYR A 7 -16.52 -5.37 0.75
N GLN A 8 -17.42 -6.21 0.25
CA GLN A 8 -18.26 -5.88 -0.89
C GLN A 8 -19.73 -6.03 -0.54
N ASP A 9 -20.50 -4.97 -0.77
CA ASP A 9 -21.96 -4.98 -0.76
C ASP A 9 -22.50 -4.48 -2.12
N LYS A 10 -23.79 -4.16 -2.21
CA LYS A 10 -24.43 -3.70 -3.47
C LYS A 10 -23.89 -2.35 -3.98
N THR A 11 -23.32 -1.53 -3.10
CA THR A 11 -22.92 -0.14 -3.34
C THR A 11 -21.48 0.16 -2.95
N SER A 12 -20.86 -0.69 -2.13
CA SER A 12 -19.55 -0.47 -1.51
C SER A 12 -18.58 -1.54 -1.97
N ASN A 13 -17.39 -1.11 -2.40
CA ASN A 13 -16.23 -1.98 -2.63
C ASN A 13 -15.05 -1.44 -1.79
N LYS A 14 -14.98 -1.87 -0.54
CA LYS A 14 -14.02 -1.39 0.45
C LYS A 14 -12.89 -2.39 0.64
N PHE A 15 -11.74 -1.89 1.05
CA PHE A 15 -10.62 -2.71 1.46
C PHE A 15 -10.07 -2.26 2.81
N TRP A 16 -9.42 -3.20 3.47
CA TRP A 16 -8.60 -2.97 4.65
C TRP A 16 -7.30 -3.74 4.47
N GLN A 17 -6.19 -3.05 4.68
CA GLN A 17 -4.85 -3.59 4.56
C GLN A 17 -4.05 -3.22 5.81
N ALA A 18 -3.27 -4.17 6.30
CA ALA A 18 -2.30 -3.95 7.36
C ALA A 18 -0.93 -4.49 6.97
N GLU A 19 0.09 -3.67 7.10
CA GLU A 19 1.48 -3.97 6.79
C GLU A 19 2.35 -3.72 8.03
N CYS A 20 3.06 -4.75 8.47
CA CYS A 20 3.99 -4.68 9.60
C CYS A 20 5.43 -4.57 9.09
N PHE A 21 6.11 -3.51 9.51
CA PHE A 21 7.51 -3.24 9.26
C PHE A 21 8.24 -3.11 10.61
N GLY A 22 8.74 -4.22 11.15
CA GLY A 22 9.32 -4.25 12.50
C GLY A 22 8.30 -3.81 13.56
N ASN A 23 8.58 -2.71 14.26
CA ASN A 23 7.70 -2.12 15.27
C ASN A 23 6.71 -1.08 14.71
N THR A 24 6.64 -0.89 13.39
CA THR A 24 5.71 0.03 12.74
C THR A 24 4.59 -0.76 12.05
N LEU A 25 3.35 -0.39 12.37
CA LEU A 25 2.14 -0.85 11.70
C LEU A 25 1.61 0.27 10.79
N VAL A 26 1.44 -0.04 9.52
CA VAL A 26 0.75 0.81 8.55
C VAL A 26 -0.58 0.16 8.22
N ILE A 27 -1.68 0.85 8.55
CA ILE A 27 -3.04 0.45 8.18
C ILE A 27 -3.47 1.33 7.01
N THR A 28 -4.01 0.73 5.96
CA THR A 28 -4.61 1.44 4.83
C THR A 28 -6.02 0.91 4.63
N GLU A 29 -7.01 1.78 4.70
CA GLU A 29 -8.40 1.43 4.43
C GLU A 29 -9.07 2.47 3.56
N GLY A 30 -10.06 2.05 2.77
CA GLY A 30 -10.71 2.94 1.82
C GLY A 30 -11.65 2.20 0.88
N GLN A 31 -12.17 2.95 -0.09
CA GLN A 31 -12.79 2.37 -1.26
C GLN A 31 -11.71 2.07 -2.29
N VAL A 32 -11.79 0.94 -2.99
CA VAL A 32 -10.76 0.57 -3.97
C VAL A 32 -10.63 1.67 -5.03
N GLY A 33 -9.45 2.30 -5.10
CA GLY A 33 -9.15 3.41 -6.02
C GLY A 33 -9.78 4.76 -5.67
N LEU A 34 -10.34 4.95 -4.47
CA LEU A 34 -10.94 6.24 -4.03
C LEU A 34 -10.83 6.43 -2.50
N ASN A 35 -10.51 7.66 -2.07
CA ASN A 35 -10.67 8.13 -0.68
C ASN A 35 -10.07 7.17 0.36
N ARG A 36 -8.78 6.85 0.23
CA ARG A 36 -8.10 6.01 1.22
C ARG A 36 -7.64 6.83 2.42
N LYS A 37 -7.47 6.17 3.55
CA LYS A 37 -6.86 6.73 4.75
C LYS A 37 -5.73 5.82 5.19
N ILE A 38 -4.57 6.41 5.47
CA ILE A 38 -3.44 5.69 6.03
C ILE A 38 -3.28 6.09 7.50
N GLU A 39 -3.21 5.09 8.37
CA GLU A 39 -2.91 5.24 9.79
C GLU A 39 -1.58 4.56 10.11
N ILE A 40 -0.71 5.27 10.83
CA ILE A 40 0.60 4.77 11.24
C ILE A 40 0.58 4.60 12.77
N LYS A 41 0.88 3.40 13.25
CA LYS A 41 1.08 3.11 14.67
C LYS A 41 2.49 2.58 14.90
N THR A 42 3.23 3.17 15.83
CA THR A 42 4.57 2.70 16.22
C THR A 42 4.53 2.15 17.63
N PHE A 43 5.14 0.99 17.82
CA PHE A 43 5.17 0.25 19.08
C PHE A 43 6.58 0.20 19.68
N SER A 44 6.69 -0.21 20.95
CA SER A 44 8.00 -0.39 21.60
C SER A 44 8.71 -1.64 21.09
N HIS A 45 7.95 -2.70 20.79
CA HIS A 45 8.47 -3.98 20.33
C HIS A 45 7.69 -4.54 19.14
N GLU A 46 8.40 -5.21 18.21
CA GLU A 46 7.81 -5.87 17.03
C GLU A 46 6.69 -6.86 17.39
N LYS A 47 6.81 -7.56 18.53
CA LYS A 47 5.79 -8.50 18.99
C LYS A 47 4.43 -7.82 19.23
N GLU A 48 4.43 -6.56 19.68
CA GLU A 48 3.19 -5.79 19.89
C GLU A 48 2.51 -5.48 18.56
N THR A 49 3.29 -5.18 17.51
CA THR A 49 2.77 -4.96 16.16
C THR A 49 2.02 -6.18 15.63
N SER A 50 2.58 -7.39 15.79
CA SER A 50 1.89 -8.61 15.38
C SER A 50 0.59 -8.86 16.16
N ALA A 51 0.60 -8.64 17.48
CA ALA A 51 -0.58 -8.85 18.34
C ALA A 51 -1.71 -7.85 18.02
N GLU A 52 -1.37 -6.59 17.75
CA GLU A 52 -2.33 -5.57 17.32
C GLU A 52 -2.97 -5.96 15.97
N VAL A 53 -2.15 -6.36 14.98
CA VAL A 53 -2.68 -6.74 13.66
C VAL A 53 -3.61 -7.93 13.74
N GLU A 54 -3.30 -8.94 14.55
CA GLU A 54 -4.19 -10.08 14.75
C GLU A 54 -5.52 -9.67 15.40
N THR A 55 -5.48 -8.72 16.33
CA THR A 55 -6.69 -8.18 16.99
C THR A 55 -7.58 -7.47 15.97
N LEU A 56 -7.02 -6.50 15.24
CA LEU A 56 -7.73 -5.73 14.21
C LEU A 56 -8.24 -6.64 13.08
N TRP A 57 -7.44 -7.63 12.68
CA TRP A 57 -7.84 -8.62 11.69
C TRP A 57 -9.12 -9.35 12.10
N ASN A 58 -9.18 -9.85 13.34
CA ASN A 58 -10.34 -10.57 13.84
C ASN A 58 -11.57 -9.68 13.99
N GLU A 59 -11.38 -8.39 14.31
CA GLU A 59 -12.46 -7.40 14.33
C GLU A 59 -13.03 -7.17 12.93
N LYS A 60 -12.18 -6.93 11.93
CA LYS A 60 -12.62 -6.75 10.53
C LYS A 60 -13.36 -7.98 10.00
N LEU A 61 -12.92 -9.20 10.35
CA LEU A 61 -13.67 -10.42 10.00
C LEU A 61 -15.07 -10.46 10.62
N LYS A 62 -15.25 -9.98 11.86
CA LYS A 62 -16.57 -9.89 12.52
C LYS A 62 -17.46 -8.83 11.86
N GLU A 63 -16.87 -7.76 11.32
CA GLU A 63 -17.56 -6.74 10.53
C GLU A 63 -17.99 -7.24 9.13
N GLY A 64 -17.57 -8.44 8.74
CA GLY A 64 -17.95 -9.07 7.47
C GLY A 64 -16.95 -8.89 6.34
N TYR A 65 -15.76 -8.33 6.62
CA TYR A 65 -14.65 -8.37 5.67
C TYR A 65 -14.22 -9.82 5.43
N LYS A 66 -13.73 -10.08 4.22
CA LYS A 66 -13.32 -11.42 3.79
C LYS A 66 -11.92 -11.39 3.24
N LYS A 67 -11.22 -12.51 3.41
CA LYS A 67 -9.99 -12.79 2.66
C LYS A 67 -10.36 -12.85 1.18
N PRO A 68 -9.65 -12.12 0.30
CA PRO A 68 -9.84 -12.30 -1.12
C PRO A 68 -9.42 -13.71 -1.55
N SER A 69 -10.04 -14.23 -2.61
CA SER A 69 -9.58 -15.43 -3.28
C SER A 69 -8.41 -15.11 -4.21
N GLY A 70 -7.60 -16.12 -4.54
CA GLY A 70 -6.59 -15.97 -5.58
C GLY A 70 -7.20 -15.47 -6.90
N LEU A 71 -6.48 -14.61 -7.61
CA LEU A 71 -6.93 -14.04 -8.87
C LEU A 71 -6.85 -15.10 -9.98
N SER A 72 -7.87 -15.15 -10.82
CA SER A 72 -7.80 -15.83 -12.12
C SER A 72 -6.85 -15.09 -13.08
N GLU A 73 -6.37 -15.77 -14.11
CA GLU A 73 -5.50 -15.15 -15.13
C GLU A 73 -6.13 -13.90 -15.75
N SER A 74 -7.45 -13.92 -16.00
CA SER A 74 -8.18 -12.74 -16.49
C SER A 74 -8.25 -11.58 -15.49
N GLU A 75 -8.33 -11.88 -14.18
CA GLU A 75 -8.33 -10.84 -13.14
C GLU A 75 -6.93 -10.27 -12.93
N GLU A 76 -5.88 -11.08 -13.06
CA GLU A 76 -4.49 -10.61 -13.07
C GLU A 76 -4.21 -9.70 -14.27
N ASP A 77 -4.70 -10.06 -15.46
CA ASP A 77 -4.58 -9.21 -16.66
C ASP A 77 -5.32 -7.88 -16.49
N GLU A 78 -6.51 -7.90 -15.89
CA GLU A 78 -7.27 -6.68 -15.60
C GLU A 78 -6.57 -5.84 -14.53
N LEU A 79 -5.96 -6.45 -13.52
CA LEU A 79 -5.13 -5.75 -12.53
C LEU A 79 -3.99 -5.00 -13.21
N PHE A 80 -3.19 -5.66 -14.06
CA PHE A 80 -2.11 -4.99 -14.80
C PHE A 80 -2.63 -3.90 -15.74
N ARG A 81 -3.81 -4.09 -16.36
CA ARG A 81 -4.45 -3.08 -17.20
C ARG A 81 -4.84 -1.85 -16.39
N ARG A 82 -5.39 -2.03 -15.18
CA ARG A 82 -5.75 -0.94 -14.27
C ARG A 82 -4.52 -0.17 -13.82
N ILE A 83 -3.47 -0.87 -13.38
CA ILE A 83 -2.19 -0.26 -13.02
C ILE A 83 -1.67 0.60 -14.18
N LYS A 84 -1.66 0.07 -15.40
CA LYS A 84 -1.15 0.79 -16.58
C LYS A 84 -1.97 2.03 -16.95
N LYS A 85 -3.27 2.06 -16.64
CA LYS A 85 -4.16 3.18 -16.94
C LYS A 85 -4.05 4.30 -15.92
N GLU A 86 -3.62 3.97 -14.70
CA GLU A 86 -3.50 4.93 -13.61
C GLU A 86 -2.26 5.81 -13.79
N SER A 87 -2.46 7.12 -13.80
CA SER A 87 -1.40 8.11 -13.96
C SER A 87 -0.57 8.26 -12.69
N ASP A 88 -1.25 8.24 -11.55
CA ASP A 88 -0.64 8.60 -10.28
C ASP A 88 0.09 7.42 -9.65
N PHE A 89 1.39 7.58 -9.43
CA PHE A 89 2.26 6.51 -8.92
C PHE A 89 1.77 5.96 -7.58
N HIS A 90 1.30 6.83 -6.67
CA HIS A 90 0.78 6.41 -5.37
C HIS A 90 -0.52 5.61 -5.49
N ASN A 91 -1.33 5.84 -6.53
CA ASN A 91 -2.53 5.06 -6.82
C ASN A 91 -2.20 3.74 -7.53
N ARG A 92 -1.16 3.73 -8.38
CA ARG A 92 -0.61 2.48 -8.91
C ARG A 92 -0.09 1.55 -7.83
N VAL A 93 0.61 2.08 -6.83
CA VAL A 93 1.09 1.31 -5.67
C VAL A 93 -0.08 0.64 -4.95
N GLU A 94 -1.16 1.37 -4.65
CA GLU A 94 -2.36 0.80 -4.00
C GLU A 94 -3.00 -0.31 -4.85
N ILE A 95 -3.25 -0.04 -6.13
CA ILE A 95 -3.88 -1.02 -7.02
C ILE A 95 -3.02 -2.29 -7.08
N ALA A 96 -1.71 -2.15 -7.23
CA ALA A 96 -0.80 -3.28 -7.25
C ALA A 96 -0.79 -4.02 -5.91
N GLU A 97 -0.78 -3.31 -4.79
CA GLU A 97 -0.83 -3.89 -3.46
C GLU A 97 -2.10 -4.71 -3.20
N SER A 98 -3.24 -4.31 -3.76
CA SER A 98 -4.52 -4.99 -3.57
C SER A 98 -4.59 -6.38 -4.20
N GLY A 99 -3.69 -6.68 -5.14
CA GLY A 99 -3.58 -8.00 -5.76
C GLY A 99 -2.33 -8.78 -5.36
N LEU A 100 -1.44 -8.19 -4.57
CA LEU A 100 -0.12 -8.78 -4.30
C LEU A 100 -0.20 -10.11 -3.54
N SER A 101 -1.22 -10.31 -2.71
CA SER A 101 -1.37 -11.55 -1.93
C SER A 101 -2.12 -12.63 -2.70
N GLU A 102 -2.80 -12.27 -3.78
CA GLU A 102 -3.76 -13.09 -4.52
C GLU A 102 -3.25 -13.46 -5.91
N ILE A 103 -2.24 -12.74 -6.41
CA ILE A 103 -1.62 -12.98 -7.71
C ILE A 103 -0.78 -14.26 -7.73
N SER A 104 -0.78 -14.94 -8.87
CA SER A 104 0.02 -16.12 -9.14
C SER A 104 1.52 -15.87 -8.95
N ASP A 105 2.27 -16.90 -8.54
CA ASP A 105 3.73 -16.83 -8.40
C ASP A 105 4.43 -16.37 -9.68
N LYS A 106 3.88 -16.76 -10.84
CA LYS A 106 4.36 -16.35 -12.18
C LYS A 106 4.35 -14.82 -12.31
N ASN A 107 3.25 -14.17 -11.93
CA ASN A 107 3.08 -12.73 -12.10
C ASN A 107 3.49 -11.92 -10.86
N ARG A 108 3.67 -12.55 -9.70
CA ARG A 108 4.14 -11.92 -8.46
C ARG A 108 5.44 -11.15 -8.65
N LYS A 109 6.45 -11.74 -9.33
CA LYS A 109 7.74 -11.06 -9.59
C LYS A 109 7.58 -9.80 -10.44
N LYS A 110 6.68 -9.85 -11.43
CA LYS A 110 6.39 -8.71 -12.30
C LYS A 110 5.73 -7.59 -11.49
N LEU A 111 4.76 -7.93 -10.65
CA LEU A 111 4.07 -6.98 -9.79
C LEU A 111 5.00 -6.34 -8.75
N LEU A 112 5.90 -7.13 -8.14
CA LEU A 112 6.90 -6.61 -7.20
C LEU A 112 7.87 -5.61 -7.86
N LYS A 113 8.29 -5.84 -9.10
CA LYS A 113 9.12 -4.88 -9.84
C LYS A 113 8.37 -3.56 -10.07
N GLN A 114 7.11 -3.65 -10.50
CA GLN A 114 6.25 -2.49 -10.70
C GLN A 114 6.06 -1.70 -9.39
N LEU A 115 5.80 -2.38 -8.28
CA LEU A 115 5.69 -1.76 -6.96
C LEU A 115 6.96 -1.03 -6.56
N ILE A 116 8.14 -1.61 -6.81
CA ILE A 116 9.43 -0.96 -6.51
C ILE A 116 9.60 0.30 -7.36
N GLU A 117 9.33 0.22 -8.66
CA GLU A 117 9.42 1.35 -9.59
C GLU A 117 8.44 2.47 -9.20
N ASP A 118 7.18 2.14 -8.91
CA ASP A 118 6.18 3.14 -8.54
C ASP A 118 6.48 3.75 -7.16
N CYS A 119 6.97 2.98 -6.17
CA CYS A 119 7.43 3.54 -4.90
C CYS A 119 8.61 4.50 -5.09
N ASP A 120 9.56 4.18 -5.97
CA ASP A 120 10.70 5.07 -6.28
C ASP A 120 10.21 6.40 -6.86
N CYS A 121 9.26 6.35 -7.80
CA CYS A 121 8.63 7.55 -8.35
C CYS A 121 7.84 8.37 -7.32
N VAL A 122 7.11 7.71 -6.42
CA VAL A 122 6.45 8.41 -5.30
C VAL A 122 7.47 9.13 -4.43
N LEU A 123 8.60 8.47 -4.11
CA LEU A 123 9.66 9.05 -3.29
C LEU A 123 10.34 10.23 -3.99
N MET A 124 10.58 10.15 -5.31
CA MET A 124 11.07 11.28 -6.10
C MET A 124 10.10 12.46 -6.06
N GLY A 125 8.79 12.22 -6.27
CA GLY A 125 7.78 13.28 -6.22
C GLY A 125 7.57 13.90 -4.84
N LEU A 126 7.77 13.12 -3.77
CA LEU A 126 7.75 13.63 -2.39
C LEU A 126 9.01 14.46 -2.02
N GLY A 127 10.05 14.41 -2.86
CA GLY A 127 11.35 15.05 -2.65
C GLY A 127 12.09 14.55 -1.41
N THR A 128 13.18 15.22 -1.06
CA THR A 128 13.87 15.05 0.23
C THR A 128 13.56 16.26 1.10
N ALA A 129 12.95 16.09 2.29
CA ALA A 129 12.83 17.22 3.20
C ALA A 129 14.13 17.44 3.99
N ASP A 130 14.46 18.72 4.19
CA ASP A 130 15.46 19.31 5.10
C ASP A 130 16.89 19.55 4.56
N GLY A 131 17.01 20.02 3.31
CA GLY A 131 18.17 20.81 2.87
C GLY A 131 17.72 22.21 2.47
N ASP A 132 18.58 23.24 2.64
CA ASP A 132 18.32 24.63 2.21
C ASP A 132 18.06 24.77 0.69
N GLU A 133 18.27 23.69 -0.05
CA GLU A 133 17.98 23.52 -1.48
C GLU A 133 16.85 22.49 -1.62
N TYR A 134 15.60 22.91 -1.45
CA TYR A 134 14.45 22.12 -1.89
C TYR A 134 14.51 22.04 -3.41
N ASP A 135 14.88 20.88 -3.95
CA ASP A 135 15.00 20.60 -5.40
C ASP A 135 13.75 19.90 -5.97
N GLY A 136 12.68 19.78 -5.16
CA GLY A 136 11.43 19.19 -5.60
C GLY A 136 10.84 20.01 -6.74
N GLU A 137 10.76 19.42 -7.94
CA GLU A 137 10.19 20.08 -9.13
C GLU A 137 8.68 20.37 -9.00
N ASP A 138 8.00 19.82 -7.98
CA ASP A 138 6.54 19.83 -7.88
C ASP A 138 6.04 20.02 -6.43
N GLU A 139 5.76 21.26 -6.04
CA GLU A 139 5.12 21.59 -4.75
C GLU A 139 3.74 20.94 -4.59
N PHE A 140 3.09 20.58 -5.70
CA PHE A 140 1.72 20.06 -5.73
C PHE A 140 1.61 18.59 -5.34
N TYR A 141 2.63 17.78 -5.63
CA TYR A 141 2.57 16.33 -5.39
C TYR A 141 2.52 15.96 -3.90
N PRO A 142 3.33 16.56 -3.00
CA PRO A 142 3.21 16.34 -1.55
C PRO A 142 1.84 16.75 -0.99
N GLU A 143 1.27 17.87 -1.45
CA GLU A 143 -0.07 18.34 -1.03
C GLU A 143 -1.16 17.35 -1.46
N MET A 144 -1.14 16.90 -2.71
CA MET A 144 -2.05 15.89 -3.23
C MET A 144 -1.99 14.59 -2.43
N ILE A 145 -0.79 14.08 -2.12
CA ILE A 145 -0.67 12.88 -1.27
C ILE A 145 -1.26 13.13 0.12
N GLN A 146 -1.05 14.30 0.70
CA GLN A 146 -1.62 14.63 2.00
C GLN A 146 -3.15 14.67 1.96
N GLU A 147 -3.75 15.25 0.93
CA GLU A 147 -5.20 15.26 0.72
C GLU A 147 -5.77 13.86 0.51
N GLU A 148 -5.11 13.03 -0.30
CA GLU A 148 -5.62 11.71 -0.69
C GLU A 148 -5.38 10.62 0.36
N THR A 149 -4.39 10.78 1.24
CA THR A 149 -3.99 9.73 2.20
C THR A 149 -4.12 10.14 3.66
N GLY A 150 -4.17 11.44 3.93
CA GLY A 150 -4.10 12.01 5.26
C GLY A 150 -2.70 12.02 5.89
N LEU A 151 -1.67 11.54 5.19
CA LEU A 151 -0.29 11.56 5.67
C LEU A 151 0.35 12.92 5.44
N SER A 152 1.09 13.43 6.41
CA SER A 152 2.04 14.51 6.12
C SER A 152 3.10 14.04 5.12
N PRO A 153 3.75 14.95 4.35
CA PRO A 153 4.82 14.56 3.42
C PRO A 153 5.95 13.75 4.06
N VAL A 154 6.28 14.03 5.33
CA VAL A 154 7.30 13.29 6.10
C VAL A 154 6.84 11.86 6.37
N GLU A 155 5.60 11.69 6.84
CA GLU A 155 5.02 10.37 7.09
C GLU A 155 4.89 9.55 5.81
N ALA A 156 4.46 10.19 4.71
CA ALA A 156 4.39 9.56 3.40
C ALA A 156 5.76 9.02 2.97
N ARG A 157 6.81 9.84 3.05
CA ARG A 157 8.18 9.39 2.71
C ARG A 157 8.60 8.19 3.56
N ASN A 158 8.32 8.21 4.85
CA ASN A 158 8.66 7.09 5.73
C ASN A 158 7.93 5.81 5.32
N VAL A 159 6.61 5.89 5.06
CA VAL A 159 5.80 4.75 4.62
C VAL A 159 6.28 4.19 3.29
N TYR A 160 6.48 5.04 2.27
CA TYR A 160 6.92 4.59 0.95
C TYR A 160 8.35 4.04 0.96
N ASN A 161 9.25 4.55 1.82
CA ASN A 161 10.57 3.96 2.02
C ASN A 161 10.52 2.56 2.66
N LEU A 162 9.64 2.36 3.64
CA LEU A 162 9.41 1.05 4.26
C LEU A 162 8.88 0.05 3.21
N LYS A 163 7.87 0.45 2.44
CA LYS A 163 7.28 -0.33 1.35
C LYS A 163 8.32 -0.70 0.29
N PHE A 164 9.08 0.29 -0.20
CA PHE A 164 10.15 0.07 -1.17
C PHE A 164 11.18 -0.95 -0.71
N SER A 165 11.64 -0.84 0.54
CA SER A 165 12.62 -1.75 1.14
C SER A 165 12.07 -3.17 1.27
N GLU A 166 10.81 -3.30 1.72
CA GLU A 166 10.11 -4.57 1.85
C GLU A 166 9.92 -5.25 0.48
N TYR A 167 9.46 -4.53 -0.54
CA TYR A 167 9.25 -5.11 -1.88
C TYR A 167 10.56 -5.54 -2.53
N LYS A 168 11.65 -4.79 -2.31
CA LYS A 168 12.99 -5.23 -2.70
C LYS A 168 13.41 -6.51 -2.00
N SER A 169 13.12 -6.65 -0.71
CA SER A 169 13.41 -7.87 0.06
C SER A 169 12.62 -9.07 -0.46
N GLN A 170 11.31 -8.90 -0.69
CA GLN A 170 10.43 -9.93 -1.25
C GLN A 170 10.87 -10.35 -2.66
N LEU A 171 11.24 -9.40 -3.53
CA LEU A 171 11.69 -9.70 -4.88
C LEU A 171 12.98 -10.52 -4.90
N LYS A 172 13.93 -10.24 -3.99
CA LYS A 172 15.17 -11.03 -3.86
C LYS A 172 14.92 -12.45 -3.35
N SER A 173 13.85 -12.64 -2.60
CA SER A 173 13.47 -13.92 -1.99
C SER A 173 12.55 -14.76 -2.87
N SER A 174 12.08 -14.21 -4.00
CA SER A 174 11.14 -14.84 -4.94
C SER A 174 11.86 -15.46 -6.12
#